data_AF-A0A1I7V0K1-F1
#
_entry.id   AF-A0A1I7V0K1-F1
#
_cell.length_a   1.000
_cell.length_b   1.000
_cell.length_c   1.000
_cell.angle_alpha   90.00
_cell.angle_beta   90.00
_cell.angle_gamma   90.00
#
_symmetry.space_group_name_H-M   'P 1'
#
loop_
_entity.id
_entity.type
_entity.pdbx_description
1 polymer ?
#
loop_
_entity_poly.entity_id
_entity_poly.type
_entity_poly.pdbx_seq_one_letter_code
_entity_poly.pdbx_strand_id
1 'polypeptide(L)'
;MNGVDDTLFHSTSRDWLNEHFLSHFENLMGIKHPVSGMTVYELRELGGTILIQTNTDELKGARVMTQTSGLTSLFLNCGCAFSKETWSVMTQDKIMANVRPNRSFWAENEIKIQWDPNCENELRLISLVFGIAQMVRVAFPQLFHIVREFRQRNQ
;
A
#
# COMPACT_ATOMS: atom_id res chain seq x y z
N MET A 1 35.10 -1.18 39.85
CA MET A 1 35.12 -2.33 38.92
C MET A 1 33.66 -2.77 38.80
N ASN A 2 32.90 -2.13 37.92
CA ASN A 2 32.59 -2.56 36.52
C ASN A 2 31.63 -3.76 36.55
N GLY A 3 30.42 -3.78 36.00
CA GLY A 3 29.56 -2.86 35.20
C GLY A 3 28.16 -3.52 35.15
N VAL A 4 27.08 -2.80 35.40
CA VAL A 4 26.09 -2.26 34.42
C VAL A 4 25.53 -3.28 33.42
N ASP A 5 24.30 -3.71 33.71
CA ASP A 5 23.15 -4.09 32.87
C ASP A 5 23.37 -4.55 31.41
N ASP A 6 23.15 -5.86 31.19
CA ASP A 6 22.75 -6.43 29.90
C ASP A 6 21.22 -6.60 29.84
N THR A 7 20.48 -5.50 29.92
CA THR A 7 19.11 -5.45 29.37
C THR A 7 19.23 -5.29 27.86
N LEU A 8 19.14 -6.43 27.15
CA LEU A 8 19.00 -6.52 25.70
C LEU A 8 17.85 -5.63 25.22
N PHE A 9 18.21 -4.43 24.76
CA PHE A 9 17.40 -3.54 23.93
C PHE A 9 17.13 -4.23 22.59
N HIS A 10 16.05 -4.99 22.49
CA HIS A 10 15.60 -5.57 21.23
C HIS A 10 14.08 -5.66 21.12
N SER A 11 13.36 -4.56 21.37
CA SER A 11 11.97 -4.45 20.87
C SER A 11 11.49 -3.03 20.61
N THR A 12 11.98 -2.03 21.34
CA THR A 12 11.43 -0.67 21.26
C THR A 12 11.69 0.08 19.95
N SER A 13 12.74 -0.24 19.20
CA SER A 13 13.05 0.49 17.96
C SER A 13 12.20 0.05 16.76
N ARG A 14 11.85 -1.24 16.64
CA ARG A 14 10.92 -1.69 15.58
C ARG A 14 9.50 -1.21 15.84
N ASP A 15 9.07 -1.20 17.10
CA ASP A 15 7.72 -0.79 17.46
C ASP A 15 7.55 0.73 17.40
N TRP A 16 8.56 1.51 17.81
CA TRP A 16 8.57 2.97 17.64
C TRP A 16 8.70 3.40 16.18
N LEU A 17 9.54 2.72 15.38
CA LEU A 17 9.58 2.94 13.94
C LEU A 17 8.25 2.55 13.31
N ASN A 18 7.61 1.44 13.69
CA ASN A 18 6.29 1.09 13.17
C ASN A 18 5.23 2.14 13.57
N GLU A 19 5.11 2.54 14.84
CA GLU A 19 4.07 3.50 15.26
C GLU A 19 4.28 4.92 14.72
N HIS A 20 5.52 5.41 14.63
CA HIS A 20 5.80 6.74 14.06
C HIS A 20 5.92 6.71 12.51
N PHE A 21 6.37 5.62 11.88
CA PHE A 21 6.47 5.49 10.42
C PHE A 21 5.15 5.09 9.77
N LEU A 22 4.27 4.36 10.46
CA LEU A 22 2.90 4.14 10.00
C LEU A 22 2.20 5.49 9.83
N SER A 23 2.37 6.44 10.77
CA SER A 23 1.76 7.78 10.69
C SER A 23 2.11 8.61 9.44
N HIS A 24 3.29 8.37 8.84
CA HIS A 24 3.77 9.11 7.66
C HIS A 24 3.38 8.46 6.32
N PHE A 25 2.91 7.22 6.32
CA PHE A 25 2.24 6.61 5.16
C PHE A 25 0.71 6.57 5.32
N GLU A 26 0.20 6.73 6.55
CA GLU A 26 -1.22 6.90 6.89
C GLU A 26 -1.82 8.19 6.31
N ASN A 27 -1.00 9.17 5.96
CA ASN A 27 -1.47 10.46 5.49
C ASN A 27 -0.96 10.78 4.07
N LEU A 28 -1.61 10.22 3.05
CA LEU A 28 -1.64 10.72 1.66
C LEU A 28 -0.59 10.09 0.71
N MET A 29 -0.96 8.98 0.06
CA MET A 29 -0.42 8.72 -1.27
C MET A 29 -1.10 9.69 -2.25
N GLY A 30 -0.37 10.74 -2.63
CA GLY A 30 -0.80 11.68 -3.66
C GLY A 30 -0.21 11.32 -5.03
N ILE A 31 -1.06 11.21 -6.04
CA ILE A 31 -0.64 11.18 -7.45
C ILE A 31 -0.66 12.62 -7.95
N LYS A 32 0.51 13.13 -8.37
CA LYS A 32 0.65 14.51 -8.88
C LYS A 32 0.70 14.52 -10.41
N HIS A 33 0.17 15.59 -10.99
CA HIS A 33 0.30 15.87 -12.41
C HIS A 33 1.77 16.20 -12.73
N PRO A 34 2.40 15.52 -13.69
CA PRO A 34 3.85 15.59 -13.91
C PRO A 34 4.34 16.97 -14.37
N VAL A 35 3.46 17.77 -15.00
CA VAL A 35 3.83 19.09 -15.53
C VAL A 35 3.49 20.22 -14.56
N SER A 36 2.32 20.15 -13.91
CA SER A 36 1.84 21.25 -13.05
C SER A 36 2.12 21.05 -11.57
N GLY A 37 2.55 19.85 -11.16
CA GLY A 37 2.77 19.51 -9.75
C GLY A 37 1.51 19.41 -8.90
N MET A 38 0.33 19.65 -9.48
CA MET A 38 -0.96 19.59 -8.78
C MET A 38 -1.31 18.16 -8.39
N THR A 39 -1.84 17.97 -7.17
CA THR A 39 -2.39 16.67 -6.75
C THR A 39 -3.65 16.37 -7.56
N VAL A 40 -3.64 15.25 -8.27
CA VAL A 40 -4.75 14.74 -9.09
C VAL A 40 -5.58 13.75 -8.27
N TYR A 41 -4.91 12.80 -7.62
CA TYR A 41 -5.55 11.83 -6.72
C TYR A 41 -4.88 11.86 -5.37
N GLU A 42 -5.70 11.71 -4.33
CA GLU A 42 -5.26 11.71 -2.95
C GLU A 42 -5.89 10.50 -2.24
N LEU A 43 -5.05 9.58 -1.78
CA LEU A 43 -5.49 8.39 -1.06
C LEU A 43 -5.41 8.66 0.45
N ARG A 44 -6.58 8.68 1.11
CA ARG A 44 -6.71 8.95 2.54
C ARG A 44 -7.27 7.73 3.27
N GLU A 45 -6.60 7.31 4.33
CA GLU A 45 -7.08 6.21 5.17
C GLU A 45 -8.11 6.69 6.20
N LEU A 46 -9.25 6.00 6.28
CA LEU A 46 -10.34 6.25 7.22
C LEU A 46 -10.93 4.90 7.68
N GLY A 47 -10.63 4.51 8.92
CA GLY A 47 -11.21 3.33 9.56
C GLY A 47 -10.97 2.02 8.79
N GLY A 48 -9.76 1.82 8.25
CA GLY A 48 -9.39 0.62 7.47
C GLY A 48 -9.89 0.62 6.02
N THR A 49 -10.52 1.70 5.58
CA THR A 49 -10.86 1.96 4.17
C THR A 49 -10.01 3.11 3.66
N ILE A 50 -9.43 2.99 2.47
CA ILE A 50 -8.67 4.06 1.83
C ILE A 50 -9.60 4.76 0.82
N LEU A 51 -9.98 6.00 1.07
CA LEU A 51 -10.74 6.80 0.13
C LEU A 51 -9.83 7.35 -0.96
N ILE A 52 -10.31 7.34 -2.20
CA ILE A 52 -9.67 8.00 -3.33
C ILE A 52 -10.38 9.34 -3.52
N GLN A 53 -9.69 10.43 -3.18
CA GLN A 53 -10.18 11.79 -3.39
C GLN A 53 -9.59 12.35 -4.68
N THR A 54 -10.40 13.06 -5.43
CA THR A 54 -10.02 13.75 -6.66
C THR A 54 -10.71 15.12 -6.71
N ASN A 55 -10.10 16.07 -7.40
CA ASN A 55 -10.73 17.36 -7.70
C ASN A 55 -11.74 17.27 -8.86
N THR A 56 -11.80 16.13 -9.55
CA THR A 56 -12.76 15.86 -10.63
C THR A 56 -13.93 15.03 -10.14
N ASP A 57 -15.09 15.15 -10.79
CA ASP A 57 -16.29 14.41 -10.37
C ASP A 57 -16.26 12.92 -10.76
N GLU A 58 -15.32 12.53 -11.63
CA GLU A 58 -15.28 11.25 -12.32
C GLU A 58 -15.08 10.05 -11.38
N LEU A 59 -14.37 10.22 -10.26
CA LEU A 59 -14.13 9.15 -9.28
C LEU A 59 -14.83 9.36 -7.92
N LYS A 60 -15.89 10.18 -7.88
CA LYS A 60 -16.62 10.41 -6.64
C LYS A 60 -17.11 9.09 -6.02
N GLY A 61 -16.67 8.83 -4.80
CA GLY A 61 -17.04 7.63 -4.04
C GLY A 61 -16.16 6.40 -4.31
N ALA A 62 -15.07 6.55 -5.08
CA ALA A 62 -14.08 5.50 -5.22
C ALA A 62 -13.34 5.26 -3.90
N ARG A 63 -13.18 3.99 -3.54
CA ARG A 63 -12.54 3.56 -2.29
C ARG A 63 -11.84 2.23 -2.43
N VAL A 64 -10.83 2.00 -1.62
CA VAL A 64 -10.11 0.73 -1.50
C VAL A 64 -10.43 0.13 -0.15
N MET A 65 -10.98 -1.09 -0.18
CA MET A 65 -11.22 -1.88 1.03
C MET A 65 -10.12 -2.91 1.20
N THR A 66 -9.52 -2.92 2.38
CA THR A 66 -8.57 -3.95 2.77
C THR A 66 -9.31 -5.16 3.33
N GLN A 67 -9.03 -6.33 2.78
CA GLN A 67 -9.58 -7.61 3.21
C GLN A 67 -8.44 -8.51 3.66
N THR A 68 -8.62 -9.16 4.81
CA THR A 68 -7.72 -10.20 5.30
C THR A 68 -8.47 -11.53 5.29
N SER A 69 -7.83 -12.59 4.79
CA SER A 69 -8.41 -13.94 4.82
C SER A 69 -7.49 -14.89 5.56
N GLY A 70 -8.08 -15.83 6.31
CA GLY A 70 -7.32 -16.84 7.05
C GLY A 70 -6.49 -17.78 6.16
N LEU A 71 -6.84 -17.93 4.87
CA LEU A 71 -6.01 -18.68 3.93
C LEU A 71 -4.76 -17.88 3.51
N THR A 72 -4.80 -16.55 3.50
CA THR A 72 -3.63 -15.74 3.13
C THR A 72 -2.53 -15.78 4.19
N SER A 73 -2.86 -16.04 5.46
CA SER A 73 -1.84 -16.16 6.52
C SER A 73 -0.97 -17.41 6.35
N LEU A 74 -1.53 -18.51 5.83
CA LEU A 74 -0.77 -19.72 5.50
C LEU A 74 0.26 -19.44 4.40
N PHE A 75 -0.13 -18.69 3.36
CA PHE A 75 0.76 -18.30 2.27
C PHE A 75 1.88 -17.36 2.72
N LEU A 76 1.59 -16.46 3.65
CA LEU A 76 2.60 -15.58 4.25
C LEU A 76 3.61 -16.40 5.06
N ASN A 77 3.14 -17.32 5.89
CA ASN A 77 3.98 -18.14 6.75
C ASN A 77 4.86 -19.14 5.98
N CYS A 78 4.48 -19.54 4.76
CA CYS A 78 5.30 -20.38 3.88
C CYS A 78 6.25 -19.59 2.96
N GLY A 79 6.29 -18.25 3.04
CA GLY A 79 7.07 -17.40 2.14
C GLY A 79 6.45 -17.19 0.75
N CYS A 80 5.32 -17.84 0.48
CA CYS A 80 4.66 -17.88 -0.82
C CYS A 80 3.93 -16.60 -1.24
N ALA A 81 3.80 -15.64 -0.32
CA ALA A 81 3.17 -14.34 -0.53
C ALA A 81 3.79 -13.31 0.42
N PHE A 82 3.99 -12.08 -0.06
CA PHE A 82 4.57 -11.01 0.75
C PHE A 82 3.57 -10.32 1.70
N SER A 83 2.27 -10.51 1.49
CA SER A 83 1.23 -9.95 2.35
C SER A 83 0.04 -10.90 2.50
N LYS A 84 -0.63 -10.84 3.65
CA LYS A 84 -1.90 -11.51 3.90
C LYS A 84 -3.11 -10.69 3.44
N GLU A 85 -2.88 -9.41 3.14
CA GLU A 85 -3.91 -8.45 2.73
C GLU A 85 -4.21 -8.59 1.24
N THR A 86 -5.48 -8.37 0.92
CA THR A 86 -5.96 -8.19 -0.44
C THR A 86 -6.80 -6.91 -0.46
N TRP A 87 -6.80 -6.20 -1.57
CA TRP A 87 -7.41 -4.89 -1.66
C TRP A 87 -8.44 -4.88 -2.77
N SER A 88 -9.66 -4.47 -2.45
CA SER A 88 -10.75 -4.32 -3.42
C SER A 88 -10.98 -2.84 -3.70
N VAL A 89 -10.79 -2.42 -4.94
CA VAL A 89 -11.11 -1.07 -5.39
C VAL A 89 -12.57 -1.06 -5.82
N MET A 90 -13.35 -0.19 -5.21
CA MET A 90 -14.79 -0.13 -5.34
C MET A 90 -15.23 1.29 -5.72
N THR A 91 -16.25 1.37 -6.56
CA THR A 91 -16.94 2.62 -6.91
C THR A 91 -18.43 2.34 -6.87
N GLN A 92 -19.21 3.22 -6.22
CA GLN A 92 -20.67 3.03 -6.07
C GLN A 92 -21.04 1.62 -5.57
N ASP A 93 -20.29 1.11 -4.60
CA ASP A 93 -20.45 -0.23 -4.00
C ASP A 93 -20.26 -1.44 -4.93
N LYS A 94 -19.83 -1.21 -6.18
CA LYS A 94 -19.39 -2.27 -7.10
C LYS A 94 -17.87 -2.45 -7.01
N ILE A 95 -17.41 -3.70 -6.95
CA ILE A 95 -15.97 -4.02 -7.04
C ILE A 95 -15.53 -3.83 -8.50
N MET A 96 -14.61 -2.90 -8.71
CA MET A 96 -14.06 -2.55 -10.02
C MET A 96 -12.69 -3.17 -10.26
N ALA A 97 -11.94 -3.43 -9.18
CA ALA A 97 -10.69 -4.18 -9.24
C ALA A 97 -10.42 -4.95 -7.95
N ASN A 98 -9.72 -6.07 -8.06
CA ASN A 98 -9.16 -6.79 -6.93
C ASN A 98 -7.64 -6.90 -7.10
N VAL A 99 -6.90 -6.35 -6.14
CA VAL A 99 -5.44 -6.34 -6.09
C VAL A 99 -5.01 -7.28 -4.97
N ARG A 100 -4.10 -8.21 -5.28
CA ARG A 100 -3.61 -9.17 -4.28
C ARG A 100 -2.18 -9.60 -4.56
N PRO A 101 -1.44 -10.02 -3.53
CA PRO A 101 -0.20 -10.77 -3.73
C PRO A 101 -0.45 -12.03 -4.57
N ASN A 102 0.51 -12.36 -5.42
CA ASN A 102 0.57 -13.67 -6.02
C ASN A 102 0.81 -14.70 -4.92
N ARG A 103 0.20 -15.88 -5.08
CA ARG A 103 0.21 -16.95 -4.08
C ARG A 103 0.92 -18.16 -4.69
N SER A 104 2.20 -17.99 -5.00
CA SER A 104 3.01 -18.99 -5.71
C SER A 104 4.44 -18.95 -5.20
N PHE A 105 5.02 -20.14 -4.99
CA PHE A 105 6.40 -20.32 -4.56
C PHE A 105 7.45 -19.83 -5.56
N TRP A 106 7.10 -19.70 -6.85
CA TRP A 106 8.05 -19.36 -7.93
C TRP A 106 7.91 -17.93 -8.41
N ALA A 107 6.95 -17.20 -7.85
CA ALA A 107 6.56 -15.85 -8.21
C ALA A 107 6.32 -15.04 -6.93
N GLU A 108 7.24 -15.21 -5.99
CA GLU A 108 7.28 -14.44 -4.75
C GLU A 108 7.45 -12.95 -5.12
N ASN A 109 6.75 -12.07 -4.40
CA ASN A 109 6.79 -10.61 -4.63
C ASN A 109 6.17 -10.14 -5.95
N GLU A 110 5.22 -10.89 -6.52
CA GLU A 110 4.37 -10.41 -7.60
C GLU A 110 3.00 -9.96 -7.09
N ILE A 111 2.40 -9.00 -7.80
CA ILE A 111 0.99 -8.62 -7.61
C ILE A 111 0.15 -9.17 -8.75
N LYS A 112 -1.05 -9.65 -8.41
CA LYS A 112 -2.08 -10.00 -9.37
C LYS A 112 -3.22 -9.01 -9.24
N ILE A 113 -3.62 -8.45 -10.38
CA ILE A 113 -4.76 -7.53 -10.44
C ILE A 113 -5.82 -8.11 -11.38
N GLN A 114 -7.06 -8.11 -10.91
CA GLN A 114 -8.23 -8.53 -11.67
C GLN A 114 -9.16 -7.34 -11.81
N TRP A 115 -9.49 -6.99 -13.06
CA TRP A 115 -10.32 -5.85 -13.40
C TRP A 115 -11.75 -6.30 -13.72
N ASP A 116 -12.75 -5.53 -13.30
CA ASP A 116 -14.07 -5.61 -13.93
C ASP A 116 -13.94 -5.15 -15.39
N PRO A 117 -14.60 -5.79 -16.36
CA PRO A 117 -14.54 -5.38 -17.76
C PRO A 117 -14.94 -3.92 -17.98
N ASN A 118 -15.84 -3.38 -17.16
CA ASN A 118 -16.33 -2.01 -17.22
C ASN A 118 -15.51 -1.05 -16.33
N CYS A 119 -14.38 -1.50 -15.78
CA CYS A 119 -13.50 -0.66 -14.99
C CYS A 119 -12.85 0.41 -15.88
N GLU A 120 -13.05 1.67 -15.51
CA GLU A 120 -12.49 2.84 -16.20
C GLU A 120 -10.96 2.82 -16.16
N ASN A 121 -10.33 3.39 -17.20
CA ASN A 121 -8.87 3.38 -17.34
C ASN A 121 -8.16 4.08 -16.17
N GLU A 122 -8.79 5.10 -15.61
CA GLU A 122 -8.26 5.86 -14.47
C GLU A 122 -8.20 5.01 -13.20
N LEU A 123 -9.29 4.30 -12.88
CA LEU A 123 -9.31 3.34 -11.77
C LEU A 123 -8.35 2.18 -11.99
N ARG A 124 -8.17 1.74 -13.23
CA ARG A 124 -7.14 0.73 -13.56
C ARG A 124 -5.75 1.24 -13.23
N LEU A 125 -5.43 2.47 -13.63
CA LEU A 125 -4.14 3.07 -13.33
C LEU A 125 -3.92 3.22 -11.82
N ILE A 126 -4.92 3.76 -11.10
CA ILE A 126 -4.84 3.97 -9.64
C ILE A 126 -4.62 2.65 -8.91
N SER A 127 -5.39 1.61 -9.25
CA SER A 127 -5.26 0.30 -8.63
C SER A 127 -3.90 -0.36 -8.92
N LEU A 128 -3.35 -0.17 -10.12
CA LEU A 128 -2.02 -0.66 -10.48
C LEU A 128 -0.94 0.04 -9.67
N VAL A 129 -0.96 1.37 -9.63
CA VAL A 129 -0.01 2.18 -8.86
C VAL A 129 -0.10 1.83 -7.37
N PHE A 130 -1.32 1.69 -6.86
CA PHE A 130 -1.57 1.27 -5.48
C PHE A 130 -0.96 -0.11 -5.20
N GLY A 131 -1.19 -1.10 -6.05
CA GLY A 131 -0.61 -2.45 -5.89
C GLY A 131 0.91 -2.44 -5.90
N ILE A 132 1.54 -1.69 -6.81
CA ILE A 132 2.99 -1.55 -6.88
C ILE A 132 3.52 -0.86 -5.62
N ALA A 133 2.85 0.18 -5.13
CA ALA A 133 3.25 0.87 -3.91
C ALA A 133 3.19 -0.06 -2.69
N GLN A 134 2.15 -0.90 -2.58
CA GLN A 134 2.06 -1.91 -1.51
C GLN A 134 3.16 -2.97 -1.63
N MET A 135 3.47 -3.41 -2.85
CA MET A 135 4.56 -4.34 -3.10
C MET A 135 5.92 -3.75 -2.70
N VAL A 136 6.24 -2.51 -3.09
CA VAL A 136 7.47 -1.84 -2.67
C VAL A 136 7.52 -1.67 -1.15
N ARG A 137 6.41 -1.26 -0.53
CA ARG A 137 6.32 -1.07 0.93
C ARG A 137 6.58 -2.35 1.70
N VAL A 138 6.03 -3.47 1.25
CA VAL A 138 5.99 -4.71 2.04
C VAL A 138 7.06 -5.71 1.60
N ALA A 139 7.26 -5.92 0.30
CA ALA A 139 8.22 -6.88 -0.23
C ALA A 139 9.64 -6.31 -0.36
N PHE A 140 9.78 -5.01 -0.60
CA PHE A 140 11.08 -4.36 -0.82
C PHE A 140 11.30 -3.14 0.08
N PRO A 141 11.19 -3.27 1.41
CA PRO A 141 11.34 -2.13 2.33
C PRO A 141 12.70 -1.44 2.21
N GLN A 142 13.73 -2.16 1.75
CA GLN A 142 15.05 -1.59 1.44
C GLN A 142 15.02 -0.56 0.30
N LEU A 143 14.08 -0.62 -0.65
CA LEU A 143 13.96 0.38 -1.72
C LEU A 143 13.28 1.67 -1.25
N PHE A 144 12.72 1.66 -0.04
CA PHE A 144 11.92 2.76 0.47
C PHE A 144 12.72 4.04 0.71
N HIS A 145 13.99 3.93 1.10
CA HIS A 145 14.87 5.09 1.25
C HIS A 145 15.07 5.82 -0.10
N ILE A 146 15.20 5.07 -1.20
CA ILE A 146 15.33 5.61 -2.56
C ILE A 146 14.06 6.36 -2.97
N VAL A 147 12.90 5.78 -2.72
CA VAL A 147 11.60 6.41 -3.01
C VAL A 147 11.43 7.71 -2.22
N ARG A 148 11.86 7.73 -0.95
CA ARG A 148 11.83 8.92 -0.10
C ARG A 148 12.76 10.00 -0.62
N GLU A 149 14.00 9.67 -0.94
CA GLU A 149 14.96 10.62 -1.50
C GLU A 149 14.46 11.23 -2.81
N PHE A 150 13.89 10.41 -3.70
CA PHE A 150 13.33 10.89 -4.96
C PHE A 150 12.16 11.86 -4.75
N ARG A 151 11.28 11.61 -3.77
CA ARG A 151 10.20 12.53 -3.42
C ARG A 151 10.70 13.85 -2.84
N GLN A 152 11.73 13.81 -1.99
CA GLN A 152 12.30 15.01 -1.39
C GLN A 152 12.99 15.91 -2.40
N ARG A 153 13.62 15.33 -3.44
CA ARG A 153 14.30 16.10 -4.50
C ARG A 153 13.34 16.75 -5.51
N ASN A 154 12.10 16.25 -5.60
CA ASN A 154 11.09 16.68 -6.57
C ASN A 154 9.87 17.37 -5.92
N GLN A 155 9.99 17.78 -4.65
CA GLN A 155 9.09 18.73 -3.99
C GLN A 155 9.68 20.14 -4.08
#